data_AF-A0A9Q1E5K6-F1
#
_entry.id   AF-A0A9Q1E5K6-F1
#
_cell.length_a   1.000
_cell.length_b   1.000
_cell.length_c   1.000
_cell.angle_alpha   90.00
_cell.angle_beta   90.00
_cell.angle_gamma   90.00
#
_symmetry.space_group_name_H-M   'P 1'
#
loop_
_entity.id
_entity.type
_entity.pdbx_description
1 polymer ?
#
loop_
_entity_poly.entity_id
_entity_poly.type
_entity_poly.pdbx_seq_one_letter_code
_entity_poly.pdbx_strand_id
1 'polypeptide(L)'
;MTKPGPRKYGCRFTLDPNTAHRELSLSEGNRKVTHTPGREEPYPDHPERFESERQVVCRESVCERCYWEAEWSESQGGLVLIAVTYKAQNKAVGQHVVFGRN
;
A
#
# COMPACT_ATOMS: atom_id res chain seq x y z
N MET A 1 -21.40 -14.25 18.10
CA MET A 1 -22.16 -13.70 16.96
C MET A 1 -21.23 -13.63 15.75
N THR A 2 -21.49 -14.39 14.69
CA THR A 2 -20.72 -14.33 13.44
C THR A 2 -21.13 -13.12 12.61
N LYS A 3 -20.16 -12.34 12.11
CA LYS A 3 -20.45 -11.20 11.22
C LYS A 3 -21.16 -11.71 9.95
N PRO A 4 -22.26 -11.10 9.49
CA PRO A 4 -22.97 -11.53 8.29
C PRO A 4 -22.18 -11.18 7.01
N GLY A 5 -22.43 -11.92 5.93
CA GLY A 5 -21.86 -11.62 4.60
C GLY A 5 -20.34 -11.81 4.51
N PRO A 6 -19.64 -11.05 3.63
CA PRO A 6 -18.19 -11.20 3.44
C PRO A 6 -17.39 -10.76 4.67
N ARG A 7 -18.00 -9.98 5.58
CA ARG A 7 -17.40 -9.52 6.84
C ARG A 7 -17.00 -10.65 7.79
N LYS A 8 -17.48 -11.89 7.58
CA LYS A 8 -16.98 -13.08 8.29
C LYS A 8 -15.53 -13.43 7.95
N TYR A 9 -15.02 -12.96 6.81
CA TYR A 9 -13.63 -13.12 6.36
C TYR A 9 -12.83 -11.82 6.52
N GLY A 10 -13.26 -10.94 7.44
CA GLY A 10 -12.65 -9.63 7.63
C GLY A 10 -11.18 -9.74 8.04
N CYS A 11 -10.32 -9.15 7.23
CA CYS A 11 -8.90 -9.00 7.50
C CYS A 11 -8.58 -7.57 7.90
N ARG A 12 -7.47 -7.40 8.60
CA ARG A 12 -6.92 -6.09 8.91
C ARG A 12 -5.51 -6.03 8.36
N PHE A 13 -5.26 -5.00 7.58
CA PHE A 13 -3.96 -4.75 6.98
C PHE A 13 -3.31 -3.52 7.61
N THR A 14 -1.99 -3.55 7.65
CA THR A 14 -1.15 -2.42 8.03
C THR A 14 -0.13 -2.15 6.94
N LEU A 15 -0.06 -0.90 6.52
CA LEU A 15 0.88 -0.44 5.50
C LEU A 15 2.31 -0.53 6.03
N ASP A 16 3.23 -1.00 5.18
CA ASP A 16 4.62 -1.14 5.56
C ASP A 16 5.43 0.13 5.25
N PRO A 17 5.87 0.90 6.27
CA PRO A 17 6.71 2.09 6.07
C PRO A 17 8.05 1.78 5.42
N ASN A 18 8.53 0.53 5.47
CA ASN A 18 9.75 0.12 4.79
C ASN A 18 9.59 0.05 3.27
N THR A 19 8.35 -0.04 2.78
CA THR A 19 8.05 -0.12 1.36
C THR A 19 7.54 1.19 0.78
N ALA A 20 6.92 2.03 1.61
CA ALA A 20 6.28 3.27 1.17
C ALA A 20 7.24 4.21 0.42
N HIS A 21 6.79 4.72 -0.71
CA HIS A 21 7.46 5.84 -1.38
C HIS A 21 7.54 7.08 -0.47
N ARG A 22 8.60 7.88 -0.61
CA ARG A 22 8.83 9.02 0.31
C ARG A 22 7.75 10.10 0.23
N GLU A 23 7.10 10.29 -0.90
CA GLU A 23 5.95 11.21 -1.02
C GLU A 23 4.63 10.67 -0.42
N LEU A 24 4.64 9.50 0.23
CA LEU A 24 3.46 8.92 0.87
C LEU A 24 3.57 9.01 2.39
N SER A 25 2.70 9.80 3.00
CA SER A 25 2.60 9.94 4.45
C SER A 25 1.68 8.88 5.04
N LEU A 26 2.22 8.06 5.96
CA LEU A 26 1.46 7.04 6.69
C LEU A 26 0.99 7.56 8.04
N SER A 27 -0.28 7.30 8.36
CA SER A 27 -0.90 7.76 9.62
C SER A 27 -1.91 6.73 10.16
N GLU A 28 -2.49 7.03 11.33
CA GLU A 28 -3.53 6.20 11.99
C GLU A 28 -3.07 4.77 12.31
N GLY A 29 -1.81 4.63 12.69
CA GLY A 29 -1.16 3.33 12.90
C GLY A 29 -0.97 2.59 11.57
N ASN A 30 -0.52 3.32 10.54
CA ASN A 30 -0.27 2.84 9.17
C ASN A 30 -1.51 2.22 8.51
N ARG A 31 -2.68 2.80 8.77
CA ARG A 31 -3.94 2.40 8.10
C ARG A 31 -4.46 3.42 7.12
N LYS A 32 -3.82 4.60 7.09
CA LYS A 32 -4.13 5.67 6.18
C LYS A 32 -2.87 6.09 5.46
N VAL A 33 -3.00 6.28 4.16
CA VAL A 33 -1.96 6.83 3.29
C VAL A 33 -2.47 8.15 2.71
N THR A 34 -1.64 9.16 2.75
CA THR A 34 -1.89 10.47 2.13
C THR A 34 -0.74 10.77 1.18
N HIS A 35 -1.06 11.11 -0.06
CA HIS A 35 -0.07 11.62 -1.01
C HIS A 35 0.27 13.07 -0.68
N THR A 36 1.56 13.37 -0.48
CA THR A 36 2.09 14.71 -0.20
C THR A 36 3.12 15.10 -1.26
N PRO A 37 2.67 15.62 -2.44
CA PRO A 37 3.56 15.93 -3.55
C PRO A 37 4.67 16.91 -3.15
N GLY A 38 5.92 16.62 -3.53
CA GLY A 38 7.06 17.49 -3.22
C GLY A 38 7.47 17.55 -1.74
N ARG A 39 6.84 16.76 -0.86
CA ARG A 39 7.26 16.57 0.52
C ARG A 39 7.65 15.11 0.72
N GLU A 40 8.92 14.89 0.97
CA GLU A 40 9.45 13.58 1.34
C GLU A 40 9.31 13.35 2.85
N GLU A 41 8.68 12.24 3.21
CA GLU A 41 8.65 11.72 4.57
C GLU A 41 10.03 11.15 4.95
N PRO A 42 10.46 11.32 6.21
CA PRO A 42 11.81 10.97 6.67
C PRO A 42 11.98 9.47 6.93
N TYR A 43 11.59 8.64 5.95
CA TYR A 43 11.76 7.20 6.05
C TYR A 43 13.23 6.81 5.84
N PRO A 44 13.81 5.94 6.69
CA PRO A 44 15.15 5.43 6.49
C PRO A 44 15.29 4.68 5.15
N ASP A 45 16.49 4.64 4.60
CA ASP A 45 16.75 3.86 3.40
C ASP A 45 16.48 2.38 3.66
N HIS A 46 15.79 1.74 2.70
CA HIS A 46 15.40 0.34 2.81
C HIS A 46 15.36 -0.30 1.42
N PRO A 47 15.91 -1.51 1.22
CA PRO A 47 15.97 -2.15 -0.10
C PRO A 47 14.59 -2.45 -0.69
N GLU A 48 13.57 -2.62 0.16
CA GLU A 48 12.19 -2.83 -0.29
C GLU A 48 11.41 -1.53 -0.52
N ARG A 49 12.04 -0.34 -0.46
CA ARG A 49 11.35 0.93 -0.69
C ARG A 49 10.99 1.10 -2.17
N PHE A 50 9.81 1.63 -2.46
CA PHE A 50 9.51 2.12 -3.81
C PHE A 50 10.16 3.51 -3.98
N GLU A 51 11.08 3.63 -4.93
CA GLU A 51 11.77 4.90 -5.21
C GLU A 51 11.19 5.63 -6.44
N SER A 52 10.66 4.91 -7.42
CA SER A 52 10.18 5.50 -8.68
C SER A 52 8.67 5.73 -8.72
N GLU A 53 7.90 4.93 -7.99
CA GLU A 53 6.44 4.93 -8.04
C GLU A 53 5.85 5.16 -6.65
N ARG A 54 4.78 5.96 -6.59
CA ARG A 54 4.04 6.30 -5.35
C ARG A 54 3.19 5.12 -4.87
N GLN A 55 3.88 4.07 -4.41
CA GLN A 55 3.27 2.82 -3.95
C GLN A 55 3.69 2.49 -2.52
N VAL A 56 2.87 1.67 -1.89
CA VAL A 56 3.11 1.06 -0.58
C VAL A 56 2.40 -0.29 -0.57
N VAL A 57 2.99 -1.30 0.08
CA VAL A 57 2.35 -2.59 0.29
C VAL A 57 2.07 -2.81 1.77
N CYS A 58 1.13 -3.70 2.06
CA CYS A 58 0.86 -4.14 3.43
C CYS A 58 1.93 -5.13 3.90
N ARG A 59 2.12 -5.19 5.22
CA ARG A 59 3.01 -6.17 5.85
C ARG A 59 2.47 -7.58 5.77
N GLU A 60 1.14 -7.71 5.86
CA GLU A 60 0.46 -8.98 5.88
C GLU A 60 0.32 -9.54 4.46
N SER A 61 0.64 -10.82 4.32
CA SER A 61 0.32 -11.59 3.12
C SER A 61 -1.01 -12.29 3.29
N VAL A 62 -1.71 -12.51 2.18
CA VAL A 62 -2.97 -13.25 2.15
C VAL A 62 -2.76 -14.62 1.52
N CYS A 63 -3.12 -15.67 2.25
CA CYS A 63 -3.02 -17.07 1.79
C CYS A 63 -4.37 -17.77 1.65
N GLU A 64 -5.43 -17.21 2.22
CA GLU A 64 -6.79 -17.77 2.17
C GLU A 64 -7.82 -16.71 1.77
N ARG A 65 -9.11 -17.00 2.01
CA ARG A 65 -10.20 -16.07 1.75
C ARG A 65 -10.11 -14.89 2.72
N CYS A 66 -10.02 -13.70 2.13
CA CYS A 66 -9.88 -12.46 2.88
C CYS A 66 -10.78 -11.38 2.29
N TYR A 67 -11.41 -10.61 3.18
CA TYR A 67 -12.22 -9.47 2.83
C TYR A 67 -11.71 -8.24 3.59
N TRP A 68 -11.55 -7.14 2.87
CA TRP A 68 -11.17 -5.85 3.44
C TRP A 68 -11.93 -4.75 2.70
N GLU A 69 -12.13 -3.64 3.41
CA GLU A 69 -12.74 -2.42 2.87
C GLU A 69 -11.69 -1.31 3.03
N ALA A 70 -11.59 -0.42 2.04
CA ALA A 70 -10.83 0.81 2.18
C ALA A 70 -11.70 1.99 1.77
N GLU A 71 -11.58 3.05 2.55
CA GLU A 71 -12.12 4.35 2.19
C GLU A 71 -11.04 5.11 1.40
N TRP A 72 -11.47 5.81 0.37
CA TRP A 72 -10.60 6.65 -0.43
C TRP A 72 -11.30 7.95 -0.75
N SER A 73 -10.52 9.02 -0.87
CA SER A 73 -11.00 10.32 -1.32
C SER A 73 -9.98 10.90 -2.28
N GLU A 74 -10.49 11.56 -3.32
CA GLU A 74 -9.66 12.27 -4.28
C GLU A 74 -9.51 13.71 -3.80
N SER A 75 -8.36 14.05 -3.21
CA SER A 75 -8.11 15.40 -2.72
C SER A 75 -7.46 16.31 -3.76
N GLN A 76 -6.85 15.75 -4.82
CA GLN A 76 -6.03 16.52 -5.78
C GLN A 76 -6.02 15.94 -7.22
N GLY A 77 -7.12 15.37 -7.71
CA GLY A 77 -7.21 14.92 -9.12
C GLY A 77 -6.32 13.71 -9.47
N GLY A 78 -5.93 12.92 -8.45
CA GLY A 78 -5.02 11.80 -8.57
C GLY A 78 -5.74 10.46 -8.52
N LEU A 79 -5.23 9.46 -9.25
CA LEU A 79 -5.77 8.11 -9.25
C LEU A 79 -5.36 7.35 -7.99
N VAL A 80 -6.35 6.80 -7.27
CA VAL A 80 -6.12 5.81 -6.21
C VAL A 80 -6.33 4.42 -6.79
N LEU A 81 -5.27 3.62 -6.81
CA LEU A 81 -5.32 2.22 -7.23
C LEU A 81 -5.13 1.31 -6.03
N ILE A 82 -5.97 0.27 -5.92
CA ILE A 82 -5.82 -0.75 -4.90
C ILE A 82 -5.71 -2.12 -5.56
N ALA A 83 -4.69 -2.89 -5.19
CA ALA A 83 -4.33 -4.14 -5.84
C ALA A 83 -3.82 -5.18 -4.83
N VAL A 84 -3.78 -6.43 -5.26
CA VAL A 84 -3.10 -7.54 -4.58
C VAL A 84 -1.92 -7.95 -5.45
N THR A 85 -0.75 -8.15 -4.86
CA THR A 85 0.48 -8.49 -5.57
C THR A 85 1.25 -9.61 -4.87
N TYR A 86 2.06 -10.35 -5.62
CA TYR A 86 3.01 -11.30 -5.06
C TYR A 86 4.24 -10.57 -4.52
N LYS A 87 4.83 -11.08 -3.44
CA LYS A 87 6.01 -10.49 -2.79
C LYS A 87 7.24 -10.43 -3.71
N ALA A 88 7.29 -11.25 -4.75
CA ALA A 88 8.41 -11.37 -5.68
C ALA A 88 8.44 -10.30 -6.79
N GLN A 89 8.07 -9.05 -6.50
CA GLN A 89 8.35 -7.97 -7.45
C GLN A 89 9.82 -7.59 -7.28
N ASN A 90 10.67 -8.10 -8.18
CA ASN A 90 12.05 -7.65 -8.34
C ASN A 90 12.02 -6.14 -8.63
N LYS A 91 12.31 -5.33 -7.61
CA LYS A 91 12.56 -3.90 -7.76
C LYS A 91 13.97 -3.73 -8.30
N ALA A 92 14.19 -4.08 -9.57
CA ALA A 92 15.45 -3.72 -10.21
C ALA A 92 15.57 -2.19 -10.22
N VAL A 93 16.72 -1.68 -9.77
CA VAL A 93 17.00 -0.24 -9.70
C VAL A 93 16.69 0.40 -11.07
N GLY A 94 15.82 1.42 -11.09
CA GLY A 94 15.43 2.13 -12.30
C GLY A 94 14.25 1.54 -13.08
N GLN A 95 13.59 0.48 -12.59
CA GLN A 95 12.34 -0.01 -13.20
C GLN A 95 11.10 0.64 -12.57
N HIS A 96 10.20 1.13 -13.42
CA HIS A 96 8.84 1.52 -13.06
C HIS A 96 8.01 0.28 -12.73
N VAL A 97 8.13 -0.22 -11.50
CA VAL A 97 7.30 -1.32 -11.00
C VAL A 97 5.96 -0.75 -10.57
N VAL A 98 4.99 -0.75 -11.49
CA VAL A 98 3.62 -0.30 -11.25
C VAL A 98 2.72 -1.52 -11.04
N PHE A 99 1.83 -1.48 -10.04
CA PHE A 99 0.83 -2.52 -9.84
C PHE A 99 -0.02 -2.76 -11.10
N GLY A 100 -0.18 -4.02 -11.49
CA GLY A 100 -0.96 -4.43 -12.66
C GLY A 100 -0.24 -4.37 -14.01
N ARG A 101 1.07 -4.09 -14.04
CA ARG A 101 1.93 -4.18 -15.24
C ARG A 101 2.99 -5.26 -15.06
N ASN A 102 2.57 -6.52 -15.16
CA ASN A 102 3.36 -7.72 -14.90
C ASN A 102 3.48 -8.63 -16.12
#